data_AF-A0A445DUA6-F1
#
_entry.id   AF-A0A445DUA6-F1
#
_cell.length_a   1.000
_cell.length_b   1.000
_cell.length_c   1.000
_cell.angle_alpha   90.00
_cell.angle_beta   90.00
_cell.angle_gamma   90.00
#
_symmetry.space_group_name_H-M   'P 1'
#
loop_
_entity.id
_entity.type
_entity.pdbx_description
1 polymer ?
#
loop_
_entity_poly.entity_id
_entity_poly.type
_entity_poly.pdbx_seq_one_letter_code
_entity_poly.pdbx_strand_id
1 'polypeptide(L)'
;MIGVVTFFWNKTTNNFHLPYGVIGMSLLDVPAITGLPISPPDFTSDMQPRQQYNIAPITSYSDFIAHHMGAESTAITDDEYVAFLLYWLNAIVFYS
;
A
#
# COMPACT_ATOMS: atom_id res chain seq x y z
N MET A 1 4.99 -11.15 -0.02
CA MET A 1 4.52 -11.48 -1.39
C MET A 1 3.85 -10.25 -2.03
N ILE A 2 4.60 -9.16 -2.16
CA ILE A 2 4.18 -7.91 -2.83
C ILE A 2 4.03 -8.12 -4.35
N GLY A 3 4.81 -9.04 -4.92
CA GLY A 3 4.80 -9.36 -6.34
C GLY A 3 3.50 -9.99 -6.87
N VAL A 4 2.64 -10.54 -6.02
CA VAL A 4 1.34 -11.10 -6.48
C VAL A 4 0.28 -10.01 -6.60
N VAL A 5 0.34 -8.98 -5.76
CA VAL A 5 -0.60 -7.85 -5.84
C VAL A 5 -0.34 -7.00 -7.08
N THR A 6 0.92 -6.92 -7.54
CA THR A 6 1.26 -6.26 -8.82
C THR A 6 0.73 -7.03 -10.04
N PHE A 7 0.62 -8.37 -9.99
CA PHE A 7 0.02 -9.14 -11.09
C PHE A 7 -1.48 -8.90 -11.23
N PHE A 8 -2.17 -8.56 -10.15
CA PHE A 8 -3.61 -8.30 -10.17
C PHE A 8 -3.95 -6.86 -10.55
N TRP A 9 -2.97 -5.96 -10.69
CA TRP A 9 -3.24 -4.54 -10.85
C TRP A 9 -3.03 -4.03 -12.28
N ASN A 10 -4.06 -3.43 -12.88
CA ASN A 10 -3.95 -2.76 -14.17
C ASN A 10 -3.81 -1.23 -14.00
N LYS A 11 -2.59 -0.74 -14.22
CA LYS A 11 -2.24 0.67 -14.12
C LYS A 11 -3.00 1.56 -15.12
N THR A 12 -3.32 1.06 -16.31
CA THR A 12 -3.97 1.87 -17.36
C THR A 12 -5.43 2.18 -17.01
N THR A 13 -6.12 1.23 -16.39
CA THR A 13 -7.54 1.37 -16.04
C THR A 13 -7.79 1.66 -14.57
N ASN A 14 -6.74 1.70 -13.75
CA ASN A 14 -6.82 1.87 -12.30
C ASN A 14 -7.70 0.81 -11.61
N ASN A 15 -7.59 -0.47 -12.03
CA ASN A 15 -8.45 -1.54 -11.50
C ASN A 15 -7.66 -2.80 -11.11
N PHE A 16 -8.19 -3.52 -10.10
CA PHE A 16 -7.75 -4.88 -9.79
C PHE A 16 -8.51 -5.90 -10.64
N HIS A 17 -7.78 -6.83 -11.24
CA HIS A 17 -8.29 -7.98 -11.99
C HIS A 17 -8.26 -9.21 -11.09
N LEU A 18 -9.37 -9.48 -10.41
CA LEU A 18 -9.52 -10.65 -9.56
C LEU A 18 -10.22 -11.77 -10.34
N PRO A 19 -10.11 -13.04 -9.90
CA PRO A 19 -10.86 -14.15 -10.52
C PRO A 19 -12.37 -13.93 -10.59
N TYR A 20 -12.91 -13.07 -9.70
CA TYR A 20 -14.33 -12.75 -9.59
C TYR A 20 -14.75 -11.47 -10.33
N GLY A 21 -13.83 -10.80 -11.01
CA GLY A 21 -14.12 -9.61 -11.81
C GLY A 21 -13.14 -8.45 -11.60
N VAL A 22 -13.41 -7.37 -12.32
CA VAL A 22 -12.64 -6.13 -12.24
C VAL A 22 -13.21 -5.26 -11.12
N ILE A 23 -12.37 -4.88 -10.16
CA ILE A 23 -12.75 -3.93 -9.10
C ILE A 23 -12.07 -2.61 -9.41
N GLY A 24 -12.88 -1.58 -9.68
CA GLY A 24 -12.40 -0.21 -9.79
C GLY A 24 -12.15 0.37 -8.42
N MET A 25 -10.98 0.99 -8.24
CA MET A 25 -10.57 1.47 -6.93
C MET A 25 -11.04 2.89 -6.68
N SER A 26 -11.96 3.04 -5.74
CA SER A 26 -12.30 4.31 -5.13
C SER A 26 -11.65 4.44 -3.75
N LEU A 27 -11.60 5.67 -3.23
CA LEU A 27 -11.16 5.92 -1.85
C LEU A 27 -11.99 5.12 -0.83
N LEU A 28 -13.26 4.83 -1.13
CA LEU A 28 -14.17 4.06 -0.28
C LEU A 28 -13.80 2.58 -0.19
N ASP A 29 -13.00 2.07 -1.12
CA ASP A 29 -12.55 0.67 -1.12
C ASP A 29 -11.27 0.46 -0.28
N VAL A 30 -10.56 1.54 0.07
CA VAL A 30 -9.33 1.49 0.87
C VAL A 30 -9.53 0.81 2.24
N PRO A 31 -10.58 1.11 3.04
CA PRO A 31 -10.83 0.41 4.31
C PRO A 31 -11.12 -1.08 4.13
N ALA A 32 -11.80 -1.46 3.05
CA ALA A 32 -12.14 -2.84 2.81
C ALA A 32 -10.90 -3.68 2.45
N ILE A 33 -9.93 -3.07 1.74
CA ILE A 33 -8.70 -3.75 1.30
C ILE A 33 -7.61 -3.72 2.38
N THR A 34 -7.48 -2.60 3.08
CA THR A 34 -6.37 -2.35 4.03
C THR A 34 -6.77 -2.52 5.50
N GLY A 35 -8.07 -2.55 5.79
CA GLY A 35 -8.59 -2.44 7.16
C GLY A 35 -8.44 -1.04 7.78
N LEU A 36 -7.92 -0.06 7.04
CA LEU A 36 -7.66 1.28 7.55
C LEU A 36 -8.89 2.19 7.39
N PRO A 37 -9.42 2.79 8.46
CA PRO A 37 -10.54 3.72 8.35
C PRO A 37 -10.12 5.00 7.61
N ILE A 38 -10.93 5.43 6.62
CA ILE A 38 -10.72 6.70 5.87
C ILE A 38 -10.87 7.92 6.78
N SER A 39 -11.78 7.84 7.76
CA SER A 39 -12.04 8.90 8.73
C SER A 39 -12.09 8.27 10.12
N PRO A 40 -10.92 8.10 10.76
CA PRO A 40 -10.87 7.71 12.16
C PRO A 40 -11.54 8.83 12.98
N PRO A 41 -12.48 8.51 13.88
CA PRO A 41 -13.24 9.53 14.61
C PRO A 41 -12.36 10.43 15.51
N ASP A 42 -11.13 10.00 15.83
CA ASP A 42 -10.30 10.61 16.87
C ASP A 42 -8.89 11.01 16.39
N PHE A 43 -8.67 11.35 15.12
CA PHE A 43 -7.36 11.81 14.68
C PHE A 43 -7.09 13.24 15.19
N THR A 44 -6.48 13.34 16.37
CA THR A 44 -6.01 14.61 16.92
C THR A 44 -4.55 14.84 16.49
N SER A 45 -4.17 16.10 16.21
CA SER A 45 -2.83 16.45 15.69
C SER A 45 -1.67 16.07 16.63
N ASP A 46 -1.97 15.74 17.88
CA ASP A 46 -1.04 15.31 18.93
C ASP A 46 -0.90 13.79 19.05
N MET A 47 -1.65 13.00 18.27
CA MET A 47 -1.48 11.54 18.23
C MET A 47 -0.08 11.16 17.72
N GLN A 48 0.68 10.48 18.58
CA GLN A 48 1.95 9.87 18.20
C GLN A 48 1.73 8.45 17.69
N PRO A 49 2.43 8.03 16.62
CA PRO A 49 2.37 6.66 16.15
C PRO A 49 2.86 5.71 17.24
N ARG A 50 2.08 4.67 17.53
CA ARG A 50 2.45 3.64 18.54
C ARG A 50 3.67 2.82 18.12
N GLN A 51 3.93 2.78 16.82
CA GLN A 51 5.03 2.06 16.21
C GLN A 51 5.67 2.96 15.16
N GLN A 52 6.99 3.07 15.21
CA GLN A 52 7.76 3.70 14.17
C GLN A 52 8.16 2.63 13.16
N TYR A 53 7.87 2.90 11.89
CA TYR A 53 8.29 2.06 10.78
C TYR A 53 9.54 2.64 10.16
N ASN A 54 10.49 1.79 9.80
CA ASN A 54 11.71 2.23 9.15
C ASN A 54 11.48 2.41 7.65
N ILE A 55 10.77 3.48 7.29
CA ILE A 55 10.48 3.82 5.89
C ILE A 55 11.49 4.88 5.43
N ALA A 56 12.32 4.55 4.46
CA ALA A 56 13.31 5.47 3.95
C ALA A 56 12.61 6.58 3.13
N PRO A 57 13.01 7.86 3.27
CA PRO A 57 12.65 8.90 2.31
C PRO A 57 13.51 8.73 1.06
N ILE A 58 12.90 8.62 -0.12
CA ILE A 58 13.60 8.15 -1.33
C ILE A 58 13.25 8.97 -2.56
N THR A 59 14.22 9.06 -3.45
CA THR A 59 14.23 9.89 -4.66
C THR A 59 13.52 9.24 -5.85
N SER A 60 13.29 7.92 -5.86
CA SER A 60 12.60 7.21 -6.92
C SER A 60 11.81 5.98 -6.43
N TYR A 61 10.75 5.61 -7.15
CA TYR A 61 9.91 4.45 -6.83
C TYR A 61 10.63 3.10 -6.99
N SER A 62 11.55 3.00 -7.95
CA SER A 62 12.32 1.76 -8.14
C SER A 62 13.24 1.49 -6.96
N ASP A 63 13.89 2.53 -6.46
CA ASP A 63 14.75 2.45 -5.28
C ASP A 63 13.93 2.13 -4.02
N PHE A 64 12.71 2.67 -3.93
CA PHE A 64 11.77 2.34 -2.86
C PHE A 64 11.42 0.86 -2.80
N ILE A 65 11.06 0.29 -3.93
CA ILE A 65 10.72 -1.12 -4.02
C ILE A 65 11.95 -1.97 -3.68
N ALA A 66 13.14 -1.64 -4.21
CA ALA A 66 14.35 -2.40 -3.92
C ALA A 66 14.78 -2.34 -2.44
N HIS A 67 14.57 -1.20 -1.78
CA HIS A 67 14.98 -1.00 -0.39
C HIS A 67 14.04 -1.68 0.62
N HIS A 68 12.74 -1.72 0.30
CA HIS A 68 11.71 -2.27 1.18
C HIS A 68 11.24 -3.67 0.77
N MET A 69 11.86 -4.30 -0.23
CA MET A 69 11.57 -5.69 -0.58
C MET A 69 12.46 -6.62 0.24
N GLY A 70 11.84 -7.45 1.08
CA GLY A 70 12.55 -8.50 1.82
C GLY A 70 12.96 -9.66 0.93
N ALA A 71 13.64 -10.62 1.54
CA ALA A 71 14.16 -11.77 0.83
C ALA A 71 13.03 -12.69 0.34
N GLU A 72 13.20 -13.23 -0.86
CA GLU A 72 12.28 -14.21 -1.45
C GLU A 72 12.02 -15.38 -0.48
N SER A 73 10.77 -15.85 -0.43
CA SER A 73 10.29 -16.92 0.46
C SER A 73 10.31 -16.64 1.97
N THR A 74 10.64 -15.42 2.40
CA THR A 74 10.54 -15.05 3.83
C THR A 74 9.14 -14.57 4.20
N ALA A 75 8.84 -14.62 5.51
CA ALA A 75 7.59 -14.09 6.04
C ALA A 75 7.57 -12.56 5.87
N ILE A 76 6.41 -12.02 5.48
CA ILE A 76 6.24 -10.59 5.29
C ILE A 76 6.30 -9.91 6.66
N THR A 77 7.21 -8.95 6.79
CA THR A 77 7.35 -8.10 7.96
C THR A 77 6.35 -6.94 7.93
N ASP A 78 6.06 -6.36 9.11
CA ASP A 78 5.18 -5.20 9.19
C ASP A 78 5.74 -3.99 8.41
N ASP A 79 7.06 -3.81 8.41
CA ASP A 79 7.73 -2.75 7.63
C ASP A 79 7.50 -2.93 6.12
N GLU A 80 7.64 -4.15 5.59
CA GLU A 80 7.35 -4.45 4.18
C GLU A 80 5.88 -4.22 3.85
N TYR A 81 4.98 -4.62 4.74
CA TYR A 81 3.55 -4.45 4.57
C TYR A 81 3.16 -2.96 4.52
N VAL A 82 3.67 -2.16 5.47
CA VAL A 82 3.40 -0.72 5.52
C VAL A 82 4.06 0.01 4.36
N ALA A 83 5.29 -0.37 3.97
CA ALA A 83 5.94 0.20 2.79
C ALA A 83 5.16 -0.09 1.51
N PHE A 84 4.63 -1.30 1.35
CA PHE A 84 3.76 -1.65 0.24
C PHE A 84 2.48 -0.80 0.23
N LEU A 85 1.78 -0.69 1.36
CA LEU A 85 0.56 0.12 1.47
C LEU A 85 0.82 1.58 1.12
N LEU A 86 1.93 2.14 1.61
CA LEU A 86 2.34 3.51 1.33
C LEU A 86 2.62 3.71 -0.17
N TYR A 87 3.35 2.79 -0.79
CA TYR A 87 3.61 2.79 -2.23
C TYR A 87 2.30 2.73 -3.02
N TRP A 88 1.45 1.77 -2.70
CA TRP A 88 0.19 1.54 -3.40
C TRP A 88 -0.75 2.73 -3.28
N LEU A 89 -0.95 3.28 -2.08
CA LEU A 89 -1.76 4.49 -1.90
C LEU A 89 -1.21 5.68 -2.70
N ASN A 90 0.10 5.94 -2.64
CA ASN A 90 0.71 7.04 -3.39
C ASN A 90 0.58 6.84 -4.90
N ALA A 91 1.03 5.70 -5.42
CA ALA A 91 1.09 5.47 -6.86
C ALA A 91 -0.30 5.36 -7.51
N ILE A 92 -1.33 4.97 -6.73
CA ILE A 92 -2.62 4.54 -7.28
C ILE A 92 -3.79 5.42 -6.86
N VAL A 93 -3.81 5.88 -5.60
CA VAL A 93 -4.93 6.66 -5.06
C VAL A 93 -4.66 8.16 -5.12
N PHE A 94 -3.43 8.58 -4.84
CA PHE A 94 -3.08 10.01 -4.75
C PHE A 94 -2.38 10.56 -6.01
N TYR A 95 -1.70 9.71 -6.77
CA TYR A 95 -0.95 10.08 -7.98
C TYR A 95 -1.65 9.61 -9.28
N SER A 96 -2.99 9.63 -9.29
CA SER A 96 -3.83 9.43 -10.48
C SER A 96 -4.15 10.75 -11.17
#